data_AF-A0A2G5V7Y5-F1
#
_entry.id   AF-A0A2G5V7Y5-F1
#
_cell.length_a   1.000
_cell.length_b   1.000
_cell.length_c   1.000
_cell.angle_alpha   90.00
_cell.angle_beta   90.00
_cell.angle_gamma   90.00
#
_symmetry.space_group_name_H-M   'P 1'
#
loop_
_entity.id
_entity.type
_entity.pdbx_description
1 polymer ?
#
loop_
_entity_poly.entity_id
_entity_poly.type
_entity_poly.pdbx_seq_one_letter_code
_entity_poly.pdbx_strand_id
1 'polypeptide(L)'
;MTDINKVLLSKIQALQTGLHEVTNIIIENLTSQKSQQDLTEELAECQKEREIQKKMFEKYVEVHEQTLLELEDARKIQKEQEGKINILAEENEKIVEIQGKLNEEKEKLREELKKLKLKLEDIEEKKKFQIFVRISKYITLSVKKSDTIADVKEKMLKRGFPCNDCFLIYEGKLLNDTRTLFDYNIQKESTLFVSNSYFRKFPDRTQ
;
A
#
# COMPACT_ATOMS: atom_id res chain seq x y z
N MET A 1 54.47 43.27 -115.03
CA MET A 1 53.46 43.61 -114.00
C MET A 1 52.67 42.39 -113.52
N THR A 2 52.50 41.35 -114.34
CA THR A 2 51.64 40.19 -114.08
C THR A 2 52.21 39.17 -113.07
N ASP A 3 53.53 38.94 -113.04
CA ASP A 3 54.15 37.95 -112.14
C ASP A 3 54.22 38.39 -110.67
N ILE A 4 54.44 39.69 -110.42
CA ILE A 4 54.52 40.24 -109.06
C ILE A 4 53.17 40.11 -108.33
N ASN A 5 52.05 40.34 -109.04
CA ASN A 5 50.71 40.17 -108.48
C ASN A 5 50.39 38.72 -108.12
N LYS A 6 50.88 37.74 -108.90
CA LYS A 6 50.68 36.31 -108.64
C LYS A 6 51.47 35.85 -107.41
N VAL A 7 52.70 36.34 -107.26
CA VAL A 7 53.55 36.11 -106.07
C VAL A 7 52.93 36.77 -104.83
N LEU A 8 52.41 37.99 -104.96
CA LEU A 8 51.71 38.69 -103.87
C LEU A 8 50.43 37.97 -103.45
N LEU A 9 49.59 37.53 -104.39
CA LEU A 9 48.39 36.74 -104.09
C LEU A 9 48.72 35.43 -103.37
N SER A 10 49.76 34.72 -103.82
CA SER A 10 50.21 33.48 -103.18
C SER A 10 50.74 33.73 -101.76
N LYS A 11 51.47 34.84 -101.54
CA LYS A 11 51.88 35.26 -100.19
C LYS A 11 50.69 35.65 -99.31
N ILE A 12 49.70 36.36 -99.85
CA ILE A 12 48.48 36.73 -99.13
C ILE A 12 47.71 35.46 -98.75
N GLN A 13 47.54 34.49 -99.65
CA GLN A 13 46.92 33.21 -99.35
C GLN A 13 47.70 32.42 -98.29
N ALA A 14 49.03 32.32 -98.41
CA ALA A 14 49.85 31.63 -97.41
C ALA A 14 49.76 32.30 -96.03
N LEU A 15 49.73 33.63 -95.98
CA LEU A 15 49.51 34.39 -94.75
C LEU A 15 48.09 34.18 -94.19
N GLN A 16 47.07 34.09 -95.04
CA GLN A 16 45.68 33.81 -94.64
C GLN A 16 45.53 32.38 -94.09
N THR A 17 46.13 31.39 -94.75
CA THR A 17 46.12 29.99 -94.29
C THR A 17 46.86 29.87 -92.95
N GLY A 18 48.05 30.48 -92.84
CA GLY A 18 48.80 30.51 -91.58
C GLY A 18 48.04 31.23 -90.46
N LEU A 19 47.36 32.34 -90.77
CA LEU A 19 46.49 33.02 -89.80
C LEU A 19 45.32 32.13 -89.37
N HIS A 20 44.72 31.39 -90.29
CA HIS A 20 43.61 30.48 -89.98
C HIS A 20 44.05 29.30 -89.10
N GLU A 21 45.20 28.70 -89.38
CA GLU A 21 45.81 27.65 -88.55
C GLU A 21 46.11 28.15 -87.14
N VAL A 22 46.73 29.33 -87.02
CA VAL A 22 46.99 29.96 -85.71
C VAL A 22 45.69 30.24 -84.97
N THR A 23 44.64 30.68 -85.67
CA THR A 23 43.32 30.95 -85.06
C THR A 23 42.67 29.66 -84.56
N ASN A 24 42.73 28.58 -85.32
CA ASN A 24 42.20 27.28 -84.92
C ASN A 24 42.95 26.72 -83.69
N ILE A 25 44.29 26.82 -83.67
CA ILE A 25 45.09 26.43 -82.50
C ILE A 25 44.72 27.25 -81.25
N ILE A 26 44.49 28.56 -81.41
CA ILE A 26 44.05 29.42 -80.31
C ILE A 26 42.66 29.00 -79.82
N ILE A 27 41.72 28.73 -80.73
CA ILE A 27 40.37 28.27 -80.37
C ILE A 27 40.42 26.94 -79.62
N GLU A 28 41.17 25.96 -80.12
CA GLU A 28 41.34 24.63 -79.48
C GLU A 28 41.98 24.72 -78.09
N ASN A 29 42.96 25.61 -77.91
CA ASN A 29 43.57 25.84 -76.61
C ASN A 29 42.60 26.51 -75.63
N LEU A 30 41.84 27.50 -76.09
CA LEU A 30 40.84 28.19 -75.26
C LEU A 30 39.68 27.26 -74.86
N THR A 31 39.22 26.39 -75.76
CA THR A 31 38.19 25.38 -75.44
C THR A 31 38.72 24.32 -74.48
N SER A 32 39.96 23.87 -74.66
CA SER A 32 40.62 22.92 -73.74
C SER A 32 40.79 23.52 -72.34
N GLN A 33 41.22 24.78 -72.23
CA GLN A 33 41.31 25.49 -70.94
C GLN A 33 39.95 25.62 -70.26
N LYS A 34 38.91 25.96 -71.01
CA LYS A 34 37.56 26.09 -70.46
C LYS A 34 37.02 24.74 -69.95
N SER A 35 37.21 23.67 -70.72
CA SER A 35 36.85 22.31 -70.28
C SER A 35 37.64 21.84 -69.06
N GLN A 36 38.92 22.20 -68.94
CA GLN A 36 39.71 21.92 -67.74
C GLN A 36 39.18 22.70 -66.52
N GLN A 37 38.77 23.95 -66.71
CA GLN A 37 38.21 24.78 -65.65
C GLN A 37 36.88 24.20 -65.12
N ASP A 38 35.98 23.77 -66.01
CA ASP A 38 34.71 23.14 -65.64
C ASP A 38 34.92 21.84 -64.83
N LEU A 39 35.86 20.98 -65.26
CA LEU A 39 36.23 19.76 -64.52
C LEU A 39 36.82 20.07 -63.13
N THR A 40 37.57 21.17 -62.98
CA THR A 40 38.11 21.57 -61.67
C THR A 40 37.03 22.09 -60.72
N GLU A 41 36.01 22.78 -61.22
CA GLU A 41 34.86 23.22 -60.42
C GLU A 41 34.01 22.03 -59.97
N GLU A 42 33.74 21.07 -60.85
CA GLU A 42 32.97 19.86 -60.55
C GLU A 42 33.71 18.97 -59.52
N LEU A 43 35.04 18.87 -59.62
CA LEU A 43 35.88 18.19 -58.62
C LEU A 43 35.81 18.89 -57.26
N ALA A 44 35.79 20.23 -57.24
CA ALA A 44 35.70 21.01 -56.00
C ALA A 44 34.32 20.87 -55.32
N GLU A 45 33.23 20.80 -56.09
CA GLU A 45 31.90 20.47 -55.56
C GLU A 45 31.84 19.04 -55.02
N CYS A 46 32.38 18.06 -55.74
CA CYS A 46 32.48 16.67 -55.27
C CYS A 46 33.27 16.55 -53.96
N GLN A 47 34.33 17.34 -53.79
CA GLN A 47 35.09 17.41 -52.53
C GLN A 47 34.28 18.01 -51.38
N LYS A 48 33.53 19.10 -51.63
CA LYS A 48 32.64 19.69 -50.62
C LYS A 48 31.56 18.70 -50.19
N GLU A 49 30.96 17.97 -51.12
CA GLU A 49 29.93 16.98 -50.82
C GLU A 49 30.49 15.81 -49.99
N ARG A 50 31.70 15.33 -50.31
CA ARG A 50 32.41 14.35 -49.48
C ARG A 50 32.69 14.87 -48.06
N GLU A 51 33.08 16.13 -47.90
CA GLU A 51 33.27 16.71 -46.56
C GLU A 51 31.97 16.77 -45.76
N ILE A 52 30.86 17.14 -46.39
CA ILE A 52 29.54 17.17 -45.75
C ILE A 52 29.12 15.76 -45.32
N GLN A 53 29.27 14.77 -46.20
CA GLN A 53 28.97 13.37 -45.89
C GLN A 53 29.83 12.84 -44.75
N LYS A 54 31.13 13.17 -44.73
CA LYS A 54 32.04 12.80 -43.65
C LYS A 54 31.60 13.39 -42.31
N LYS A 55 31.28 14.69 -42.27
CA LYS A 55 30.77 15.36 -41.05
C LYS A 55 29.44 14.78 -40.58
N MET A 56 28.53 14.42 -41.50
CA MET A 56 27.29 13.74 -41.12
C MET A 56 27.55 12.37 -40.50
N PHE A 57 28.47 11.59 -41.07
CA PHE A 57 28.84 10.28 -40.54
C PHE A 57 29.50 10.38 -39.16
N GLU A 58 30.45 11.32 -38.99
CA GLU A 58 31.09 11.60 -37.70
C GLU A 58 30.04 11.94 -36.63
N LYS A 59 29.09 12.82 -36.96
CA LYS A 59 27.99 13.17 -36.05
C LYS A 59 27.09 11.96 -35.71
N TYR A 60 26.81 11.10 -36.68
CA TYR A 60 26.04 9.87 -36.45
C TYR A 60 26.77 8.92 -35.48
N VAL A 61 28.08 8.75 -35.67
CA VAL A 61 28.92 7.92 -34.79
C VAL A 61 28.94 8.49 -33.37
N GLU A 62 29.17 9.79 -33.21
CA GLU A 62 29.17 10.45 -31.89
C GLU A 62 27.87 10.24 -31.12
N VAL A 63 26.72 10.42 -31.79
CA VAL A 63 25.41 10.18 -31.19
C VAL A 63 25.24 8.72 -30.79
N HIS A 64 25.70 7.78 -31.62
CA HIS A 64 25.60 6.36 -31.33
C HIS A 64 26.47 5.95 -30.13
N GLU A 65 27.70 6.47 -30.04
CA GLU A 65 28.59 6.26 -28.90
C GLU A 65 28.01 6.83 -27.60
N GLN A 66 27.45 8.04 -27.64
CA GLN A 66 26.76 8.62 -26.49
C GLN A 66 25.58 7.75 -26.04
N THR A 67 24.77 7.29 -27.00
CA THR A 67 23.62 6.43 -26.70
C THR A 67 24.07 5.09 -26.07
N LEU A 68 25.18 4.51 -26.53
CA LEU A 68 25.75 3.30 -25.96
C LEU A 68 26.19 3.49 -24.50
N LEU A 69 26.88 4.59 -24.21
CA LEU A 69 27.28 4.95 -22.83
C LEU A 69 26.06 5.12 -21.92
N GLU A 70 25.03 5.84 -22.37
CA GLU A 70 23.78 6.01 -21.61
C GLU A 70 23.09 4.67 -21.33
N LEU A 71 23.07 3.76 -22.30
CA LEU A 71 22.52 2.41 -22.14
C LEU A 71 23.33 1.56 -21.16
N GLU A 72 24.66 1.68 -21.16
CA GLU A 72 25.53 0.99 -20.20
C GLU A 72 25.29 1.49 -18.77
N ASP A 73 25.19 2.80 -18.57
CA ASP A 73 24.85 3.40 -17.28
C ASP A 73 23.46 2.97 -16.81
N ALA A 74 22.46 2.99 -17.70
CA ALA A 74 21.11 2.52 -17.39
C ALA A 74 21.09 1.05 -16.97
N ARG A 75 21.85 0.17 -17.65
CA ARG A 75 21.98 -1.24 -17.29
C ARG A 75 22.62 -1.43 -15.91
N LYS A 76 23.63 -0.62 -15.59
CA LYS A 76 24.28 -0.67 -14.27
C LYS A 76 23.30 -0.29 -13.16
N ILE A 77 22.53 0.77 -13.36
CA ILE A 77 21.48 1.21 -12.43
C ILE A 77 20.42 0.11 -12.26
N GLN A 78 19.96 -0.48 -13.38
CA GLN A 78 18.96 -1.55 -13.35
C GLN A 78 19.46 -2.75 -12.53
N LYS A 79 20.72 -3.18 -12.73
CA LYS A 79 21.30 -4.30 -11.99
C LYS A 79 21.38 -4.02 -10.48
N GLU A 80 21.70 -2.78 -10.10
CA GLU A 80 21.68 -2.37 -8.69
C GLU A 80 20.26 -2.40 -8.11
N GLN A 81 19.26 -1.93 -8.87
CA GLN A 81 17.86 -1.96 -8.47
C GLN A 81 17.33 -3.39 -8.31
N GLU A 82 17.65 -4.29 -9.25
CA GLU A 82 17.29 -5.70 -9.16
C GLU A 82 17.88 -6.36 -7.90
N GLY A 83 19.14 -6.02 -7.54
CA GLY A 83 19.74 -6.46 -6.29
C GLY A 83 18.96 -6.01 -5.05
N LYS A 84 18.53 -4.73 -5.02
CA LYS A 84 17.69 -4.20 -3.93
C LYS A 84 16.33 -4.89 -3.85
N ILE A 85 15.70 -5.15 -5.00
CA ILE A 85 14.41 -5.83 -5.08
C ILE A 85 14.50 -7.26 -4.53
N ASN A 86 15.55 -8.00 -4.86
CA ASN A 86 15.75 -9.37 -4.36
C ASN A 86 15.91 -9.41 -2.84
N ILE A 87 16.70 -8.51 -2.26
CA ILE A 87 16.86 -8.41 -0.81
C ILE A 87 15.51 -8.11 -0.14
N LEU A 88 14.76 -7.14 -0.67
CA LEU A 88 13.43 -6.81 -0.16
C LEU A 88 12.45 -7.99 -0.28
N ALA A 89 12.53 -8.79 -1.35
CA ALA A 89 11.70 -9.97 -1.53
C ALA A 89 11.98 -11.03 -0.44
N GLU A 90 13.26 -11.31 -0.16
CA GLU A 90 13.65 -12.24 0.91
C GLU A 90 13.22 -11.74 2.30
N GLU A 91 13.34 -10.44 2.56
CA GLU A 91 12.86 -9.83 3.82
C GLU A 91 11.34 -9.94 3.96
N ASN A 92 10.61 -9.72 2.88
CA ASN A 92 9.15 -9.85 2.86
C ASN A 92 8.69 -11.29 3.12
N GLU A 93 9.39 -12.31 2.59
CA GLU A 93 9.09 -13.71 2.89
C GLU A 93 9.23 -14.01 4.39
N LYS A 94 10.31 -13.54 5.02
CA LYS A 94 10.51 -13.68 6.48
C LYS A 94 9.40 -12.99 7.27
N ILE A 95 8.97 -11.80 6.84
CA ILE A 95 7.88 -11.07 7.48
C ILE A 95 6.57 -11.87 7.41
N VAL A 96 6.26 -12.45 6.25
CA VAL A 96 5.05 -13.28 6.08
C VAL A 96 5.09 -14.50 6.99
N GLU A 97 6.24 -15.16 7.11
CA GLU A 97 6.40 -16.31 8.01
C GLU A 97 6.20 -15.91 9.49
N ILE A 98 6.78 -14.79 9.92
CA ILE A 98 6.62 -14.26 11.28
C ILE A 98 5.14 -13.90 11.55
N GLN A 99 4.48 -13.26 10.58
CA GLN A 99 3.05 -12.93 10.70
C GLN A 99 2.18 -14.18 10.83
N GLY A 100 2.50 -15.25 10.10
CA GLY A 100 1.85 -16.55 10.23
C GLY A 100 1.96 -17.10 11.65
N LYS A 101 3.18 -17.20 12.18
CA LYS A 101 3.45 -17.68 13.56
C LYS A 101 2.72 -16.85 14.62
N LEU A 102 2.76 -15.52 14.47
CA LEU A 102 2.07 -14.61 15.38
C LEU A 102 0.55 -14.81 15.38
N ASN A 103 -0.05 -15.07 14.21
CA ASN A 103 -1.47 -15.33 14.10
C ASN A 103 -1.86 -16.66 14.75
N GLU A 104 -1.05 -17.71 14.58
CA GLU A 104 -1.28 -18.99 15.26
C GLU A 104 -1.25 -18.86 16.78
N GLU A 105 -0.28 -18.12 17.34
CA GLU A 105 -0.20 -17.86 18.78
C GLU A 105 -1.40 -17.04 19.29
N LYS A 106 -1.83 -16.02 18.52
CA LYS A 106 -3.02 -15.23 18.85
C LYS A 106 -4.28 -16.10 18.90
N GLU A 107 -4.46 -17.03 17.98
CA GLU A 107 -5.61 -17.95 17.99
C GLU A 107 -5.58 -18.92 19.18
N LYS A 108 -4.40 -19.46 19.52
CA LYS A 108 -4.24 -20.30 20.73
C LYS A 108 -4.65 -19.55 21.99
N LEU A 109 -4.18 -18.31 22.15
CA LEU A 109 -4.53 -17.46 23.29
C LEU A 109 -6.04 -17.13 23.32
N ARG A 110 -6.67 -16.89 22.16
CA ARG A 110 -8.13 -16.65 22.08
C ARG A 110 -8.92 -17.86 22.57
N GLU A 111 -8.54 -19.06 22.16
CA GLU A 111 -9.20 -20.30 22.59
C GLU A 111 -8.98 -20.59 24.07
N GLU A 112 -7.78 -20.36 24.60
CA GLU A 112 -7.52 -20.46 26.04
C GLU A 112 -8.37 -19.47 26.84
N LEU A 113 -8.44 -18.21 26.39
CA LEU A 113 -9.25 -17.19 27.03
C LEU A 113 -10.74 -17.56 27.02
N LYS A 114 -11.24 -18.13 25.93
CA LYS A 114 -12.61 -18.63 25.81
C LYS A 114 -12.88 -19.75 26.81
N LYS A 115 -11.98 -20.73 26.94
CA LYS A 115 -12.08 -21.80 27.93
C LYS A 115 -12.09 -21.26 29.36
N LEU A 116 -11.23 -20.28 29.66
CA LEU A 116 -11.19 -19.65 30.98
C LEU A 116 -12.46 -18.88 31.31
N LYS A 117 -13.04 -18.16 30.34
CA LYS A 117 -14.33 -17.47 30.50
C LYS A 117 -15.47 -18.43 30.83
N LEU A 118 -15.57 -19.54 30.07
CA LEU A 118 -16.59 -20.57 30.34
C LEU A 118 -16.42 -21.17 31.75
N LYS A 119 -15.19 -21.50 32.14
CA LYS A 119 -14.90 -21.98 33.50
C LYS A 119 -15.26 -20.95 34.57
N LEU A 120 -15.04 -19.67 34.31
CA LEU A 120 -15.40 -18.61 35.25
C LEU A 120 -16.92 -18.50 35.40
N GLU A 121 -17.66 -18.57 34.30
CA GLU A 121 -19.12 -18.57 34.29
C GLU A 121 -19.66 -19.77 35.09
N ASP A 122 -19.13 -20.97 34.86
CA ASP A 122 -19.47 -22.18 35.64
C ASP A 122 -19.20 -22.01 37.14
N ILE A 123 -18.06 -21.39 37.50
CA ILE A 123 -17.72 -21.11 38.91
C ILE A 123 -18.70 -20.10 39.51
N GLU A 124 -19.06 -19.05 38.78
CA GLU A 124 -20.03 -18.07 39.22
C GLU A 124 -21.43 -18.66 39.41
N GLU A 125 -21.82 -19.60 38.57
CA GLU A 125 -23.07 -20.35 38.74
C GLU A 125 -23.02 -21.26 39.97
N LYS A 126 -21.92 -21.99 40.16
CA LYS A 126 -21.72 -22.85 41.35
C LYS A 126 -21.63 -22.06 42.65
N LYS A 127 -21.24 -20.79 42.61
CA LYS A 127 -21.22 -19.88 43.78
C LYS A 127 -22.63 -19.43 44.21
N LYS A 128 -23.65 -19.62 43.37
CA LYS A 128 -25.03 -19.34 43.76
C LYS A 128 -25.49 -20.41 44.75
N PHE A 129 -26.15 -19.99 45.82
CA PHE A 129 -26.79 -20.85 46.79
C PHE A 129 -28.24 -20.43 47.00
N GLN A 130 -29.02 -21.27 47.67
CA GLN A 130 -30.42 -20.99 47.93
C GLN A 130 -30.61 -20.47 49.35
N ILE A 131 -31.48 -19.48 49.50
CA ILE A 131 -31.99 -19.02 50.80
C ILE A 131 -33.50 -19.03 50.77
N PHE A 132 -34.11 -19.07 51.95
CA PHE A 132 -35.55 -19.03 52.11
C PHE A 132 -35.99 -17.67 52.65
N VAL A 133 -37.09 -17.13 52.14
CA VAL A 133 -37.72 -15.94 52.71
C VAL A 133 -39.13 -16.31 53.14
N ARG A 134 -39.46 -16.03 54.40
CA ARG A 134 -40.78 -16.27 54.97
C ARG A 134 -41.58 -14.97 54.95
N ILE A 135 -42.67 -15.00 54.18
CA ILE A 135 -43.69 -13.96 54.13
C ILE A 135 -44.94 -14.53 54.81
N SER A 136 -45.98 -14.93 54.07
CA SER A 136 -47.03 -15.85 54.55
C SER A 136 -46.65 -17.31 54.29
N LYS A 137 -45.95 -17.55 53.18
CA LYS A 137 -45.33 -18.81 52.77
C LYS A 137 -43.83 -18.63 52.54
N TYR A 138 -43.12 -19.75 52.42
CA TYR A 138 -41.71 -19.75 52.07
C TYR A 138 -41.52 -19.53 50.56
N ILE A 139 -40.58 -18.67 50.20
CA ILE A 139 -40.09 -18.50 48.83
C ILE A 139 -38.59 -18.81 48.79
N THR A 140 -38.14 -19.50 47.73
CA THR A 140 -36.74 -19.92 47.59
C THR A 140 -36.00 -19.02 46.61
N LEU A 141 -34.97 -18.28 47.02
CA LEU A 141 -34.21 -17.39 46.14
C LEU A 141 -32.81 -17.95 45.85
N SER A 142 -32.35 -17.80 44.61
CA SER A 142 -30.97 -18.08 44.23
C SER A 142 -30.12 -16.82 44.35
N VAL A 143 -29.14 -16.85 45.24
CA VAL A 143 -28.35 -15.69 45.66
C VAL A 143 -26.85 -16.02 45.66
N LYS A 144 -26.01 -14.99 45.53
CA LYS A 144 -24.55 -15.07 45.69
C LYS A 144 -24.16 -14.42 47.01
N LYS A 145 -23.00 -14.79 47.58
CA LYS A 145 -22.52 -14.20 48.85
C LYS A 145 -22.32 -12.68 48.76
N SER A 146 -21.98 -12.20 47.55
CA SER A 146 -21.77 -10.79 47.23
C SER A 146 -23.05 -10.00 47.00
N ASP A 147 -24.21 -10.66 46.88
CA ASP A 147 -25.48 -9.95 46.69
C ASP A 147 -25.76 -9.07 47.92
N THR A 148 -26.19 -7.85 47.66
CA THR A 148 -26.68 -6.92 48.69
C THR A 148 -28.10 -7.28 49.10
N ILE A 149 -28.53 -6.76 50.24
CA ILE A 149 -29.93 -6.92 50.68
C ILE A 149 -30.89 -6.23 49.71
N ALA A 150 -30.48 -5.13 49.06
CA ALA A 150 -31.22 -4.54 47.95
C ALA A 150 -31.39 -5.51 46.77
N ASP A 151 -30.33 -6.23 46.37
CA ASP A 151 -30.40 -7.22 45.29
C ASP A 151 -31.34 -8.39 45.65
N VAL A 152 -31.37 -8.80 46.92
CA VAL A 152 -32.30 -9.84 47.41
C VAL A 152 -33.75 -9.37 47.31
N LYS A 153 -34.03 -8.11 47.69
CA LYS A 153 -35.38 -7.51 47.52
C LYS A 153 -35.78 -7.41 46.04
N GLU A 154 -34.85 -7.03 45.16
CA GLU A 154 -35.10 -7.01 43.72
C GLU A 154 -35.42 -8.42 43.19
N LYS A 155 -34.72 -9.46 43.66
CA LYS A 155 -35.01 -10.86 43.33
C LYS A 155 -36.37 -11.32 43.85
N MET A 156 -36.81 -10.83 45.01
CA MET A 156 -38.18 -11.06 45.52
C MET A 156 -39.23 -10.39 44.62
N LEU A 157 -38.98 -9.15 44.18
CA LEU A 157 -39.85 -8.43 43.26
C LEU A 157 -40.00 -9.16 41.93
N LYS A 158 -38.90 -9.68 41.37
CA LYS A 158 -38.91 -10.52 40.15
C LYS A 158 -39.71 -11.81 40.31
N ARG A 159 -39.90 -12.28 41.54
CA ARG A 159 -40.77 -13.44 41.88
C ARG A 159 -42.23 -13.04 42.16
N GLY A 160 -42.58 -11.77 42.01
CA GLY A 160 -43.94 -11.23 42.22
C GLY A 160 -44.22 -10.77 43.65
N PHE A 161 -43.21 -10.67 44.52
CA PHE A 161 -43.37 -10.21 45.90
C PHE A 161 -42.78 -8.80 46.06
N PRO A 162 -43.60 -7.74 46.01
CA PRO A 162 -43.11 -6.38 46.16
C PRO A 162 -42.56 -6.19 47.58
N CYS A 163 -41.28 -5.87 47.73
CA CYS A 163 -40.59 -5.74 49.02
C CYS A 163 -39.69 -4.49 49.11
N ASN A 164 -39.94 -3.47 48.27
CA ASN A 164 -39.11 -2.28 48.21
C ASN A 164 -39.09 -1.51 49.54
N ASP A 165 -40.26 -1.38 50.18
CA ASP A 165 -40.42 -0.68 51.47
C ASP A 165 -40.43 -1.63 52.69
N CYS A 166 -40.18 -2.92 52.47
CA CYS A 166 -40.15 -3.91 53.53
C CYS A 166 -38.76 -3.95 54.17
N PHE A 167 -38.69 -4.45 55.41
CA PHE A 167 -37.39 -4.82 55.98
C PHE A 167 -37.28 -6.33 56.07
N LEU A 168 -36.09 -6.84 55.76
CA LEU A 168 -35.73 -8.23 55.98
C LEU A 168 -35.07 -8.37 57.35
N ILE A 169 -35.36 -9.46 58.04
CA ILE A 169 -34.87 -9.77 59.38
C ILE A 169 -34.17 -11.13 59.34
N TYR A 170 -32.98 -11.21 59.93
CA TYR A 170 -32.22 -12.44 60.11
C TYR A 170 -31.68 -12.51 61.53
N GLU A 171 -31.87 -13.63 62.24
CA GLU A 171 -31.39 -13.82 63.62
C GLU A 171 -31.74 -12.65 64.56
N GLY A 172 -32.95 -12.08 64.41
CA GLY A 172 -33.42 -10.94 65.21
C GLY A 172 -32.82 -9.58 64.82
N LYS A 173 -31.97 -9.50 63.79
CA LYS A 173 -31.36 -8.25 63.29
C LYS A 173 -32.08 -7.76 62.04
N LEU A 174 -32.36 -6.46 62.00
CA LEU A 174 -32.84 -5.78 60.80
C LEU A 174 -31.71 -5.67 59.78
N LEU A 175 -31.96 -6.07 58.55
CA LEU A 175 -30.97 -6.03 57.49
C LEU A 175 -31.00 -4.69 56.77
N ASN A 176 -29.81 -4.12 56.54
CA ASN A 176 -29.58 -2.90 55.77
C ASN A 176 -29.32 -3.21 54.29
N ASP A 177 -30.00 -2.47 53.41
CA ASP A 177 -30.00 -2.61 51.95
C ASP A 177 -28.62 -2.51 51.31
N THR A 178 -27.69 -1.75 51.90
CA THR A 178 -26.33 -1.55 51.35
C THR A 178 -25.34 -2.65 51.71
N ARG A 179 -25.66 -3.50 52.70
CA ARG A 179 -24.78 -4.59 53.14
C ARG A 179 -25.04 -5.87 52.35
N THR A 180 -24.02 -6.71 52.26
CA THR A 180 -24.08 -7.99 51.55
C THR A 180 -24.60 -9.12 52.44
N LEU A 181 -25.02 -10.23 51.82
CA LEU A 181 -25.33 -11.47 52.53
C LEU A 181 -24.14 -11.99 53.33
N PHE A 182 -22.92 -11.79 52.83
CA PHE A 182 -21.69 -12.15 53.52
C PHE A 182 -21.48 -11.35 54.81
N ASP A 183 -21.79 -10.05 54.81
CA ASP A 183 -21.64 -9.18 55.99
C ASP A 183 -22.51 -9.62 57.18
N TYR A 184 -23.63 -10.29 56.90
CA TYR A 184 -24.52 -10.88 57.91
C TYR A 184 -24.28 -12.38 58.13
N ASN A 185 -23.26 -12.95 57.51
CA ASN A 185 -22.97 -14.39 57.53
C ASN A 185 -24.20 -15.26 57.17
N ILE A 186 -25.01 -14.79 56.22
CA ILE A 186 -26.16 -15.57 55.72
C ILE A 186 -25.63 -16.67 54.81
N GLN A 187 -26.04 -17.91 55.10
CA GLN A 187 -25.52 -19.11 54.44
C GLN A 187 -26.59 -19.81 53.60
N LYS A 188 -26.20 -20.91 52.96
CA LYS A 188 -27.13 -21.78 52.25
C LYS A 188 -28.23 -22.24 53.20
N GLU A 189 -29.47 -22.22 52.72
CA GLU A 189 -30.68 -22.63 53.43
C GLU A 189 -31.04 -21.76 54.65
N SER A 190 -30.39 -20.61 54.85
CA SER A 190 -30.81 -19.62 55.84
C SER A 190 -32.23 -19.08 55.53
N THR A 191 -33.00 -18.79 56.59
CA THR A 191 -34.35 -18.23 56.49
C THR A 191 -34.39 -16.77 56.91
N LEU A 192 -34.85 -15.90 56.01
CA LEU A 192 -35.13 -14.49 56.25
C LEU A 192 -36.61 -14.28 56.53
N PHE A 193 -36.93 -13.30 57.37
CA PHE A 193 -38.31 -12.94 57.69
C PHE A 193 -38.61 -11.53 57.24
N VAL A 194 -39.83 -11.29 56.75
CA VAL A 194 -40.28 -9.93 56.44
C VAL A 194 -40.86 -9.26 57.69
N SER A 195 -40.58 -7.97 57.89
CA SER A 195 -41.04 -7.21 59.04
C SER A 195 -42.56 -7.15 59.19
N ASN A 196 -43.07 -7.13 60.43
CA ASN A 196 -44.51 -7.09 60.74
C ASN A 196 -45.26 -5.89 60.13
N SER A 197 -44.57 -4.79 59.84
CA SER A 197 -45.12 -3.63 59.11
C SER A 197 -45.57 -3.98 57.68
N TYR A 198 -44.99 -5.00 57.06
CA TYR A 198 -45.35 -5.48 55.74
C TYR A 198 -46.77 -6.07 55.72
N PHE A 199 -47.08 -6.95 56.68
CA PHE A 199 -48.40 -7.60 56.78
C PHE A 199 -49.52 -6.63 57.16
N ARG A 200 -49.20 -5.51 57.82
CA ARG A 200 -50.18 -4.43 58.05
C ARG A 200 -50.53 -3.68 56.78
N LYS A 201 -49.58 -3.52 55.85
CA LYS A 201 -49.79 -2.85 54.56
C LYS A 201 -50.44 -3.78 53.52
N PHE A 202 -50.20 -5.09 53.61
CA PHE A 202 -50.73 -6.11 52.71
C PHE A 202 -51.36 -7.27 53.51
N PRO A 203 -52.59 -7.10 54.03
CA PRO A 203 -53.31 -8.18 54.69
C PRO A 203 -53.64 -9.30 53.69
N ASP A 204 -53.45 -10.56 54.10
CA ASP A 204 -53.71 -11.74 53.29
C ASP A 204 -55.19 -11.76 52.85
N ARG A 205 -55.46 -11.65 51.55
CA ARG A 205 -56.83 -11.59 50.99
C ARG A 205 -57.46 -12.98 50.81
N THR A 206 -57.12 -13.94 51.66
CA THR A 206 -57.72 -15.28 51.66
C THR A 206 -58.48 -15.51 52.96
N GLN A 207 -59.75 -15.11 52.94
CA GLN A 207 -60.85 -15.77 53.65
C GLN A 207 -61.91 -16.12 52.62
#